data_AF-A0A3M2A2Y7-F1
#
_entry.id   AF-A0A3M2A2Y7-F1
#
_cell.length_a   1.000
_cell.length_b   1.000
_cell.length_c   1.000
_cell.angle_alpha   90.00
_cell.angle_beta   90.00
_cell.angle_gamma   90.00
#
_symmetry.space_group_name_H-M   'P 1'
#
loop_
_entity.id
_entity.type
_entity.pdbx_description
1 polymer ?
#
loop_
_entity_poly.entity_id
_entity_poly.type
_entity_poly.pdbx_seq_one_letter_code
_entity_poly.pdbx_strand_id
1 'polypeptide(L)'
;MGALTRSVGRARHLRRVARHTVAYARHLVRGNAIAGDVSWTSPGAVPVVLAHGFLGTRGSMQMLARRLRRDGRVVVSYSHGTFQIRSLRASAQELADHLARLQDELRVERFDVVGFSMGGLTALHAVKFLALHRLVRRLVLLGSPVDGTPAGYLGVATLGWMSPSVWQVLPGSPFLRELREAPLPTPLPIRQIHAAQDVLCPLPAPVEGVRKEDFVVLPGGHSSLVVARPFYLKVREFLNPEVEAAQSGPRSIPPPFPEASELVGS
;
A
#
# COMPACT_ATOMS: atom_id res chain seq x y z
N MET A 1 32.86 21.86 -6.24
CA MET A 1 32.33 21.03 -5.14
C MET A 1 30.96 20.39 -5.38
N GLY A 2 30.18 20.74 -6.41
CA GLY A 2 28.81 20.20 -6.62
C GLY A 2 28.68 18.83 -7.32
N ALA A 3 29.70 18.35 -8.01
CA ALA A 3 29.65 17.07 -8.74
C ALA A 3 29.89 15.84 -7.83
N LEU A 4 30.81 15.97 -6.87
CA LEU A 4 31.14 14.93 -5.88
C LEU A 4 29.99 14.68 -4.89
N THR A 5 29.30 15.73 -4.43
CA THR A 5 28.10 15.63 -3.57
C THR A 5 26.91 14.98 -4.29
N ARG A 6 26.71 15.26 -5.58
CA ARG A 6 25.68 14.60 -6.41
C ARG A 6 26.01 13.11 -6.63
N SER A 7 27.27 12.78 -6.88
CA SER A 7 27.77 11.40 -7.03
C SER A 7 27.56 10.57 -5.75
N VAL A 8 27.95 11.11 -4.59
CA VAL A 8 27.78 10.45 -3.28
C VAL A 8 26.29 10.33 -2.89
N GLY A 9 25.44 11.30 -3.27
CA GLY A 9 23.99 11.20 -3.12
C GLY A 9 23.39 10.06 -3.95
N ARG A 10 23.80 9.95 -5.22
CA ARG A 10 23.35 8.90 -6.15
C ARG A 10 23.82 7.51 -5.72
N ALA A 11 25.06 7.37 -5.26
CA ALA A 11 25.59 6.11 -4.74
C ALA A 11 24.87 5.65 -3.45
N ARG A 12 24.61 6.56 -2.50
CA ARG A 12 23.83 6.25 -1.28
C ARG A 12 22.38 5.90 -1.60
N HIS A 13 21.80 6.54 -2.61
CA HIS A 13 20.45 6.26 -3.09
C HIS A 13 20.36 4.87 -3.73
N LEU A 14 21.27 4.53 -4.65
CA LEU A 14 21.35 3.21 -5.28
C LEU A 14 21.56 2.09 -4.25
N ARG A 15 22.45 2.29 -3.27
CA ARG A 15 22.64 1.37 -2.14
C ARG A 15 21.38 1.18 -1.29
N ARG A 16 20.50 2.20 -1.21
CA ARG A 16 19.22 2.11 -0.47
C ARG A 16 18.19 1.31 -1.27
N VAL A 17 18.04 1.59 -2.56
CA VAL A 17 17.14 0.82 -3.47
C VAL A 17 17.55 -0.65 -3.50
N ALA A 18 18.85 -0.94 -3.66
CA ALA A 18 19.36 -2.31 -3.64
C ALA A 18 19.02 -3.05 -2.34
N ARG A 19 19.19 -2.42 -1.18
CA ARG A 19 18.79 -3.00 0.12
C ARG A 19 17.30 -3.27 0.21
N HIS A 20 16.44 -2.41 -0.34
CA HIS A 20 15.00 -2.65 -0.36
C HIS A 20 14.62 -3.82 -1.26
N THR A 21 15.26 -3.95 -2.42
CA THR A 21 15.07 -5.10 -3.32
C THR A 21 15.52 -6.41 -2.66
N VAL A 22 16.66 -6.42 -1.96
CA VAL A 22 17.12 -7.59 -1.20
C VAL A 22 16.14 -7.94 -0.07
N ALA A 23 15.63 -6.95 0.67
CA ALA A 23 14.63 -7.18 1.71
C ALA A 23 13.32 -7.73 1.13
N TYR A 24 12.85 -7.18 0.01
CA TYR A 24 11.68 -7.63 -0.72
C TYR A 24 11.85 -9.09 -1.18
N ALA A 25 12.96 -9.41 -1.84
CA ALA A 25 13.27 -10.77 -2.29
C ALA A 25 13.35 -11.77 -1.13
N ARG A 26 14.03 -11.41 -0.02
CA ARG A 26 14.07 -12.23 1.20
C ARG A 26 12.69 -12.54 1.77
N HIS A 27 11.77 -11.58 1.65
CA HIS A 27 10.41 -11.79 2.14
C HIS A 27 9.51 -12.54 1.16
N LEU A 28 9.73 -12.42 -0.16
CA LEU A 28 9.05 -13.25 -1.16
C LEU A 28 9.30 -14.75 -0.89
N VAL A 29 10.54 -15.12 -0.55
CA VAL A 29 10.95 -16.50 -0.23
C VAL A 29 10.20 -17.08 0.99
N ARG A 30 9.67 -16.25 1.89
CA ARG A 30 8.86 -16.72 3.04
C ARG A 30 7.48 -17.25 2.66
N GLY A 31 7.05 -17.08 1.41
CA GLY A 31 5.82 -17.68 0.89
C GLY A 31 4.53 -17.14 1.52
N ASN A 32 3.46 -17.92 1.41
CA ASN A 32 2.12 -17.61 1.94
C ASN A 32 1.88 -18.19 3.35
N ALA A 33 2.89 -18.81 3.98
CA ALA A 33 2.80 -19.41 5.32
C ALA A 33 2.62 -18.38 6.46
N ILE A 34 2.49 -17.10 6.14
CA ILE A 34 2.13 -16.07 7.11
C ILE A 34 0.63 -16.18 7.35
N ALA A 35 0.26 -16.72 8.51
CA ALA A 35 -1.09 -16.60 9.05
C ALA A 35 -1.44 -15.13 9.28
N GLY A 36 -2.69 -14.76 8.98
CA GLY A 36 -3.23 -13.46 9.38
C GLY A 36 -3.22 -13.38 10.90
N ASP A 37 -2.86 -12.20 11.44
CA ASP A 37 -2.99 -11.95 12.87
C ASP A 37 -4.26 -11.12 13.05
N VAL A 38 -5.32 -11.81 13.48
CA VAL A 38 -6.64 -11.27 13.74
C VAL A 38 -6.86 -10.97 15.22
N SER A 39 -5.80 -11.02 16.03
CA SER A 39 -5.89 -10.62 17.43
C SER A 39 -6.13 -9.11 17.51
N TRP A 40 -7.23 -8.73 18.16
CA TRP A 40 -7.63 -7.35 18.33
C TRP A 40 -6.70 -6.67 19.32
N THR A 41 -6.00 -5.64 18.86
CA THR A 41 -5.15 -4.79 19.70
C THR A 41 -5.91 -3.62 20.32
N SER A 42 -7.11 -3.32 19.80
CA SER A 42 -8.08 -2.41 20.40
C SER A 42 -9.51 -2.78 19.94
N PRO A 43 -10.50 -2.90 20.85
CA PRO A 43 -11.90 -3.10 20.47
C PRO A 43 -12.39 -1.99 19.53
N GLY A 44 -13.10 -2.36 18.46
CA GLY A 44 -13.63 -1.41 17.47
C GLY A 44 -12.61 -0.89 16.44
N ALA A 45 -11.36 -1.37 16.46
CA ALA A 45 -10.41 -1.04 15.41
C ALA A 45 -10.93 -1.52 14.03
N VAL A 46 -10.70 -0.74 12.97
CA VAL A 46 -11.00 -1.20 11.60
C VAL A 46 -9.82 -2.05 11.11
N PRO A 47 -9.99 -3.33 10.70
CA PRO A 47 -8.88 -4.13 10.20
C PRO A 47 -8.31 -3.58 8.90
N VAL A 48 -7.00 -3.78 8.71
CA VAL A 48 -6.30 -3.44 7.48
C VAL A 48 -6.08 -4.69 6.65
N VAL A 49 -6.66 -4.74 5.45
CA VAL A 49 -6.44 -5.79 4.47
C VAL A 49 -5.31 -5.40 3.52
N LEU A 50 -4.30 -6.26 3.40
CA LEU A 50 -3.18 -6.07 2.49
C LEU A 50 -3.36 -6.94 1.23
N ALA A 51 -3.50 -6.30 0.07
CA ALA A 51 -3.59 -6.96 -1.23
C ALA A 51 -2.25 -6.85 -1.97
N HIS A 52 -1.50 -7.96 -2.06
CA HIS A 52 -0.17 -8.01 -2.68
C HIS A 52 -0.21 -7.94 -4.21
N GLY A 53 0.92 -7.63 -4.85
CA GLY A 53 1.06 -7.54 -6.32
C GLY A 53 1.42 -8.86 -7.03
N PHE A 54 1.68 -8.76 -8.34
CA PHE A 54 2.03 -9.86 -9.27
C PHE A 54 3.26 -10.66 -8.83
N LEU A 55 3.19 -11.99 -8.94
CA LEU A 55 4.18 -12.94 -8.40
C LEU A 55 4.55 -12.69 -6.92
N GLY A 56 3.78 -11.86 -6.23
CA GLY A 56 3.95 -11.58 -4.82
C GLY A 56 3.37 -12.69 -3.97
N THR A 57 3.97 -12.86 -2.80
CA THR A 57 3.41 -13.66 -1.69
C THR A 57 2.98 -12.70 -0.59
N ARG A 58 2.25 -13.19 0.43
CA ARG A 58 1.98 -12.41 1.66
C ARG A 58 3.26 -11.80 2.25
N GLY A 59 4.41 -12.46 2.04
CA GLY A 59 5.73 -11.98 2.43
C GLY A 59 6.12 -10.62 1.84
N SER A 60 5.73 -10.32 0.60
CA SER A 60 6.07 -9.06 -0.08
C SER A 60 5.68 -7.81 0.72
N MET A 61 4.59 -7.89 1.49
CA MET A 61 4.06 -6.80 2.32
C MET A 61 4.32 -7.00 3.82
N GLN A 62 5.13 -8.00 4.21
CA GLN A 62 5.34 -8.35 5.61
C GLN A 62 5.94 -7.21 6.44
N MET A 63 6.83 -6.41 5.85
CA MET A 63 7.41 -5.26 6.54
C MET A 63 6.33 -4.21 6.87
N LEU A 64 5.44 -3.94 5.91
CA LEU A 64 4.29 -3.07 6.10
C LEU A 64 3.34 -3.63 7.17
N ALA A 65 3.00 -4.92 7.07
CA ALA A 65 2.16 -5.62 8.05
C ALA A 65 2.74 -5.52 9.48
N ARG A 66 4.05 -5.75 9.64
CA ARG A 66 4.73 -5.65 10.95
C ARG A 66 4.66 -4.25 11.53
N ARG A 67 4.78 -3.21 10.72
CA ARG A 67 4.68 -1.83 11.19
C ARG A 67 3.26 -1.48 11.61
N LEU A 68 2.27 -1.84 10.79
CA LEU A 68 0.86 -1.68 11.14
C LEU A 68 0.50 -2.38 12.46
N ARG A 69 0.95 -3.62 12.66
CA ARG A 69 0.74 -4.35 13.92
C ARG A 69 1.40 -3.69 15.13
N ARG A 70 2.64 -3.17 14.97
CA ARG A 70 3.33 -2.41 16.03
C ARG A 70 2.58 -1.14 16.41
N ASP A 71 1.92 -0.51 15.45
CA ASP A 71 1.07 0.67 15.67
C ASP A 71 -0.36 0.26 16.07
N GLY A 72 -0.57 -0.96 16.59
CA GLY A 72 -1.85 -1.41 17.15
C GLY A 72 -2.95 -1.65 16.12
N ARG A 73 -2.60 -2.04 14.88
CA ARG A 73 -3.58 -2.37 13.84
C ARG A 73 -3.73 -3.88 13.69
N VAL A 74 -4.97 -4.34 13.51
CA VAL A 74 -5.27 -5.69 13.03
C VAL A 74 -4.96 -5.77 11.54
N VAL A 75 -4.20 -6.78 11.11
CA VAL A 75 -3.73 -6.88 9.72
C VAL A 75 -3.99 -8.26 9.14
N VAL A 76 -4.86 -8.27 8.13
CA VAL A 76 -5.19 -9.43 7.33
C VAL A 76 -4.42 -9.36 6.00
N SER A 77 -3.55 -10.34 5.75
CA SER A 77 -2.88 -10.43 4.45
C SER A 77 -3.73 -11.26 3.49
N TYR A 78 -4.36 -10.63 2.52
CA TYR A 78 -5.09 -11.35 1.47
C TYR A 78 -4.11 -12.08 0.56
N SER A 79 -4.49 -13.27 0.08
CA SER A 79 -3.69 -14.07 -0.84
C SER A 79 -4.54 -14.41 -2.06
N HIS A 80 -4.16 -13.92 -3.23
CA HIS A 80 -4.88 -14.14 -4.51
C HIS A 80 -4.62 -15.55 -5.09
N GLY A 81 -4.33 -16.55 -4.24
CA GLY A 81 -3.74 -17.83 -4.65
C GLY A 81 -2.24 -17.76 -5.00
N THR A 82 -1.72 -18.77 -5.71
CA THR A 82 -0.31 -18.84 -6.10
C THR A 82 -0.01 -17.77 -7.16
N PHE A 83 0.71 -16.72 -6.76
CA PHE A 83 1.39 -15.76 -7.65
C PHE A 83 0.55 -14.75 -8.48
N GLN A 84 -0.74 -14.50 -8.19
CA GLN A 84 -1.55 -13.46 -8.89
C GLN A 84 -1.63 -13.68 -10.42
N ILE A 85 -1.62 -14.94 -10.88
CA ILE A 85 -1.61 -15.26 -12.31
C ILE A 85 -2.99 -15.16 -12.97
N ARG A 86 -4.08 -15.16 -12.19
CA ARG A 86 -5.47 -15.07 -12.70
C ARG A 86 -5.80 -13.67 -13.23
N SER A 87 -6.88 -13.57 -14.00
CA SER A 87 -7.46 -12.29 -14.42
C SER A 87 -7.71 -11.36 -13.23
N LEU A 88 -7.36 -10.09 -13.36
CA LEU A 88 -7.61 -9.05 -12.35
C LEU A 88 -9.08 -8.91 -11.98
N ARG A 89 -10.01 -9.18 -12.92
CA ARG A 89 -11.45 -9.19 -12.62
C ARG A 89 -11.84 -10.35 -11.71
N ALA A 90 -11.32 -11.55 -12.00
CA ALA A 90 -11.57 -12.73 -11.17
C ALA A 90 -10.97 -12.53 -9.77
N SER A 91 -9.74 -12.01 -9.71
CA SER A 91 -9.09 -11.62 -8.46
C SER A 91 -9.87 -10.55 -7.68
N ALA A 92 -10.54 -9.62 -8.37
CA ALA A 92 -11.37 -8.60 -7.73
C ALA A 92 -12.64 -9.21 -7.11
N GLN A 93 -13.26 -10.17 -7.80
CA GLN A 93 -14.38 -10.93 -7.25
C GLN A 93 -13.95 -11.77 -6.04
N GLU A 94 -12.84 -12.50 -6.14
CA GLU A 94 -12.30 -13.29 -5.02
C GLU A 94 -11.99 -12.41 -3.79
N LEU A 95 -11.48 -11.19 -4.00
CA LEU A 95 -11.25 -10.21 -2.94
C LEU A 95 -12.57 -9.76 -2.31
N ALA A 96 -13.58 -9.44 -3.12
CA ALA A 96 -14.88 -9.00 -2.62
C ALA A 96 -15.56 -10.09 -1.78
N ASP A 97 -15.58 -11.32 -2.28
CA ASP A 97 -16.17 -12.47 -1.57
C ASP A 97 -15.40 -12.77 -0.27
N HIS A 98 -14.07 -12.59 -0.28
CA HIS A 98 -13.26 -12.78 0.91
C HIS A 98 -13.55 -11.73 1.99
N LEU A 99 -13.68 -10.46 1.61
CA LEU A 99 -14.03 -9.40 2.56
C LEU A 99 -15.43 -9.58 3.13
N ALA A 100 -16.39 -10.04 2.33
CA ALA A 100 -17.73 -10.37 2.81
C ALA A 100 -17.67 -11.49 3.88
N ARG A 101 -16.94 -12.58 3.61
CA ARG A 101 -16.76 -13.66 4.61
C ARG A 101 -16.07 -13.17 5.89
N LEU A 102 -15.01 -12.36 5.75
CA LEU A 102 -14.32 -11.79 6.90
C LEU A 102 -15.22 -10.83 7.70
N GLN A 103 -16.14 -10.14 7.05
CA GLN A 103 -17.10 -9.27 7.73
C GLN A 103 -17.93 -10.07 8.73
N ASP A 104 -18.45 -11.21 8.29
CA ASP A 104 -19.27 -12.13 9.09
C ASP A 104 -18.44 -12.82 10.18
N GLU A 105 -17.26 -13.33 9.83
CA GLU A 105 -16.36 -14.05 10.75
C GLU A 105 -15.83 -13.14 11.88
N LEU A 106 -15.41 -11.93 11.54
CA LEU A 106 -14.79 -10.99 12.48
C LEU A 106 -15.82 -10.06 13.14
N ARG A 107 -17.07 -10.06 12.67
CA ARG A 107 -18.15 -9.16 13.11
C ARG A 107 -17.75 -7.68 13.06
N VAL A 108 -17.16 -7.29 11.93
CA VAL A 108 -16.69 -5.92 11.68
C VAL A 108 -17.57 -5.25 10.64
N GLU A 109 -17.75 -3.93 10.72
CA GLU A 109 -18.58 -3.24 9.72
C GLU A 109 -17.84 -3.00 8.41
N ARG A 110 -16.58 -2.60 8.48
CA ARG A 110 -15.76 -2.20 7.33
C ARG A 110 -14.29 -2.56 7.51
N PHE A 111 -13.53 -2.43 6.43
CA PHE A 111 -12.10 -2.65 6.32
C PHE A 111 -11.38 -1.43 5.74
N ASP A 112 -10.14 -1.21 6.14
CA ASP A 112 -9.21 -0.41 5.36
C ASP A 112 -8.46 -1.34 4.40
N VAL A 113 -8.25 -0.94 3.15
CA VAL A 113 -7.53 -1.76 2.16
C VAL A 113 -6.27 -1.05 1.69
N VAL A 114 -5.15 -1.77 1.68
CA VAL A 114 -3.90 -1.31 1.08
C VAL A 114 -3.51 -2.26 -0.03
N GLY A 115 -3.62 -1.81 -1.27
CA GLY A 115 -3.23 -2.55 -2.45
C GLY A 115 -1.85 -2.14 -2.96
N PHE A 116 -0.95 -3.12 -3.11
CA PHE A 116 0.37 -2.90 -3.68
C PHE A 116 0.44 -3.35 -5.13
N SER A 117 0.94 -2.47 -6.02
CA SER A 117 1.08 -2.76 -7.44
C SER A 117 -0.25 -3.26 -8.02
N MET A 118 -0.26 -4.44 -8.66
CA MET A 118 -1.48 -5.09 -9.17
C MET A 118 -2.54 -5.37 -8.12
N GLY A 119 -2.20 -5.59 -6.85
CA GLY A 119 -3.20 -5.76 -5.78
C GLY A 119 -4.04 -4.50 -5.56
N GLY A 120 -3.51 -3.31 -5.87
CA GLY A 120 -4.29 -2.08 -5.88
C GLY A 120 -5.20 -1.94 -7.10
N LEU A 121 -4.84 -2.49 -8.27
CA LEU A 121 -5.77 -2.58 -9.40
C LEU A 121 -6.94 -3.51 -9.09
N THR A 122 -6.67 -4.65 -8.47
CA THR A 122 -7.68 -5.59 -7.98
C THR A 122 -8.64 -4.91 -7.02
N ALA A 123 -8.11 -4.21 -6.00
CA ALA A 123 -8.94 -3.50 -5.03
C ALA A 123 -9.72 -2.35 -5.65
N LEU A 124 -9.10 -1.57 -6.54
CA LEU A 124 -9.75 -0.45 -7.24
C LEU A 124 -10.88 -0.95 -8.15
N HIS A 125 -10.68 -2.06 -8.85
CA HIS A 125 -11.72 -2.68 -9.67
C HIS A 125 -12.89 -3.15 -8.81
N ALA A 126 -12.61 -3.84 -7.71
CA ALA A 126 -13.66 -4.32 -6.81
C ALA A 126 -14.50 -3.18 -6.20
N VAL A 127 -13.90 -2.05 -5.81
CA VAL A 127 -14.67 -0.92 -5.26
C VAL A 127 -15.53 -0.23 -6.33
N LYS A 128 -15.03 -0.10 -7.56
CA LYS A 128 -15.73 0.56 -8.68
C LYS A 128 -16.85 -0.30 -9.26
N PHE A 129 -16.64 -1.60 -9.40
CA PHE A 129 -17.54 -2.47 -10.19
C PHE A 129 -18.29 -3.52 -9.36
N LEU A 130 -17.82 -3.85 -8.16
CA LEU A 130 -18.37 -4.96 -7.36
C LEU A 130 -18.97 -4.49 -6.03
N ALA A 131 -19.32 -3.20 -5.94
CA ALA A 131 -19.88 -2.57 -4.75
C ALA A 131 -19.02 -2.73 -3.47
N LEU A 132 -17.73 -3.06 -3.60
CA LEU A 132 -16.87 -3.31 -2.44
C LEU A 132 -16.66 -2.06 -1.57
N HIS A 133 -16.92 -0.86 -2.12
CA HIS A 133 -16.93 0.39 -1.37
C HIS A 133 -17.88 0.39 -0.14
N ARG A 134 -18.88 -0.52 -0.10
CA ARG A 134 -19.75 -0.70 1.06
C ARG A 134 -19.02 -1.30 2.26
N LEU A 135 -18.05 -2.18 1.99
CA LEU A 135 -17.23 -2.86 3.00
C LEU A 135 -15.88 -2.16 3.21
N VAL A 136 -15.49 -1.23 2.34
CA VAL A 136 -14.20 -0.54 2.42
C VAL A 136 -14.39 0.87 2.93
N ARG A 137 -13.75 1.17 4.06
CA ARG A 137 -13.73 2.51 4.68
C ARG A 137 -12.75 3.43 3.96
N ARG A 138 -11.55 2.93 3.63
CA ARG A 138 -10.47 3.67 2.97
C ARG A 138 -9.65 2.75 2.08
N LEU A 139 -9.18 3.25 0.94
CA LEU A 139 -8.33 2.49 0.02
C LEU A 139 -7.01 3.23 -0.25
N VAL A 140 -5.89 2.53 -0.08
CA VAL A 140 -4.56 3.01 -0.44
C VAL A 140 -4.02 2.23 -1.63
N LEU A 141 -3.59 2.95 -2.66
CA LEU A 141 -2.92 2.42 -3.84
C LEU A 141 -1.42 2.71 -3.75
N LEU A 142 -0.61 1.66 -3.53
CA LEU A 142 0.84 1.75 -3.44
C LEU A 142 1.48 1.36 -4.78
N GLY A 143 1.88 2.36 -5.57
CA GLY A 143 2.53 2.15 -6.87
C GLY A 143 1.72 1.29 -7.83
N SER A 144 0.39 1.41 -7.80
CA SER A 144 -0.49 0.68 -8.70
C SER A 144 -0.45 1.29 -10.10
N PRO A 145 -0.19 0.49 -11.15
CA PRO A 145 -0.06 1.00 -12.52
C PRO A 145 -1.44 1.24 -13.14
N VAL A 146 -2.16 2.27 -12.68
CA VAL A 146 -3.51 2.61 -13.16
C VAL A 146 -3.53 3.11 -14.62
N ASP A 147 -2.38 3.54 -15.16
CA ASP A 147 -2.17 3.81 -16.59
C ASP A 147 -1.43 2.68 -17.32
N GLY A 148 -1.18 1.57 -16.61
CA GLY A 148 -0.43 0.43 -17.11
C GLY A 148 1.07 0.58 -16.92
N THR A 149 1.79 -0.45 -17.34
CA THR A 149 3.24 -0.52 -17.21
C THR A 149 3.89 -1.11 -18.46
N PRO A 150 4.93 -0.44 -19.02
CA PRO A 150 5.75 -1.03 -20.07
C PRO A 150 6.45 -2.33 -19.65
N ALA A 151 6.72 -2.52 -18.35
CA ALA A 151 7.26 -3.79 -17.85
C ALA A 151 6.29 -4.97 -18.10
N GLY A 152 5.00 -4.70 -18.31
CA GLY A 152 4.00 -5.68 -18.70
C GLY A 152 4.32 -6.38 -20.03
N TYR A 153 5.00 -5.72 -20.98
CA TYR A 153 5.41 -6.37 -22.24
C TYR A 153 6.39 -7.52 -22.01
N LEU A 154 7.32 -7.38 -21.06
CA LEU A 154 8.21 -8.47 -20.65
C LEU A 154 7.43 -9.59 -19.95
N GLY A 155 6.44 -9.22 -19.13
CA GLY A 155 5.51 -10.17 -18.51
C GLY A 155 4.72 -10.99 -19.54
N VAL A 156 4.23 -10.35 -20.61
CA VAL A 156 3.58 -11.03 -21.75
C VAL A 156 4.53 -11.98 -22.45
N ALA A 157 5.75 -11.53 -22.76
CA ALA A 157 6.73 -12.36 -23.46
C ALA A 157 7.14 -13.62 -22.67
N THR A 158 7.05 -13.58 -21.35
CA THR A 158 7.50 -14.67 -20.46
C THR A 158 6.36 -15.54 -19.93
N LEU A 159 5.24 -14.94 -19.55
CA LEU A 159 4.13 -15.57 -18.82
C LEU A 159 2.76 -15.30 -19.45
N GLY A 160 2.70 -14.63 -20.61
CA GLY A 160 1.45 -14.23 -21.25
C GLY A 160 0.54 -15.40 -21.63
N TRP A 161 1.09 -16.60 -21.82
CA TRP A 161 0.34 -17.81 -22.11
C TRP A 161 -0.32 -18.44 -20.86
N MET A 162 0.16 -18.12 -19.65
CA MET A 162 -0.39 -18.63 -18.38
C MET A 162 -1.17 -17.59 -17.59
N SER A 163 -0.94 -16.31 -17.85
CA SER A 163 -1.40 -15.24 -16.98
C SER A 163 -2.14 -14.15 -17.76
N PRO A 164 -3.48 -14.12 -17.71
CA PRO A 164 -4.25 -13.04 -18.32
C PRO A 164 -3.92 -11.66 -17.73
N SER A 165 -3.46 -11.60 -16.49
CA SER A 165 -3.23 -10.33 -15.79
C SER A 165 -2.04 -9.53 -16.33
N VAL A 166 -1.03 -10.17 -16.92
CA VAL A 166 0.08 -9.44 -17.58
C VAL A 166 -0.38 -8.68 -18.82
N TRP A 167 -1.41 -9.18 -19.52
CA TRP A 167 -2.05 -8.48 -20.62
C TRP A 167 -2.91 -7.30 -20.14
N GLN A 168 -3.58 -7.47 -18.99
CA GLN A 168 -4.47 -6.46 -18.43
C GLN A 168 -3.72 -5.24 -17.88
N VAL A 169 -2.42 -5.37 -17.55
CA VAL A 169 -1.60 -4.24 -17.09
C VAL A 169 -0.81 -3.53 -18.19
N LEU A 170 -0.97 -3.94 -19.45
CA LEU A 170 -0.37 -3.22 -20.58
C LEU A 170 -0.98 -1.81 -20.71
N PRO A 171 -0.18 -0.78 -21.03
CA PRO A 171 -0.71 0.55 -21.31
C PRO A 171 -1.82 0.51 -22.35
N GLY A 172 -2.95 1.18 -22.05
CA GLY A 172 -4.11 1.23 -22.94
C GLY A 172 -4.92 -0.06 -23.05
N SER A 173 -4.69 -1.08 -22.20
CA SER A 173 -5.50 -2.29 -22.17
C SER A 173 -6.99 -1.98 -21.94
N PRO A 174 -7.94 -2.79 -22.47
CA PRO A 174 -9.36 -2.59 -22.22
C PRO A 174 -9.70 -2.52 -20.72
N PHE A 175 -9.06 -3.37 -19.91
CA PHE A 175 -9.24 -3.37 -18.46
C PHE A 175 -8.89 -2.01 -17.83
N LEU A 176 -7.75 -1.41 -18.20
CA LEU A 176 -7.33 -0.14 -17.61
C LEU A 176 -8.16 1.04 -18.13
N ARG A 177 -8.60 1.01 -19.39
CA ARG A 177 -9.51 2.03 -19.94
C ARG A 177 -10.83 2.05 -19.18
N GLU A 178 -11.47 0.89 -19.04
CA GLU A 178 -12.70 0.77 -18.23
C GLU A 178 -12.46 1.22 -16.77
N LEU A 179 -11.34 0.79 -16.17
CA LEU A 179 -10.99 1.18 -14.81
C LEU A 179 -10.78 2.68 -14.66
N ARG A 180 -10.28 3.36 -15.70
CA ARG A 180 -10.09 4.81 -15.73
C ARG A 180 -11.40 5.56 -15.90
N GLU A 181 -12.23 5.13 -16.83
CA GLU A 181 -13.50 5.77 -17.19
C GLU A 181 -14.56 5.65 -16.10
N ALA A 182 -14.59 4.55 -15.34
CA ALA A 182 -15.57 4.37 -14.29
C ALA A 182 -15.35 5.36 -13.13
N PRO A 183 -16.39 6.06 -12.66
CA PRO A 183 -16.25 7.02 -11.57
C PRO A 183 -15.88 6.34 -10.25
N LEU A 184 -15.29 7.09 -9.33
CA LEU A 184 -15.11 6.60 -7.96
C LEU A 184 -16.44 6.59 -7.21
N PRO A 185 -16.75 5.52 -6.46
CA PRO A 185 -17.90 5.51 -5.58
C PRO A 185 -17.71 6.57 -4.48
N THR A 186 -18.69 7.44 -4.29
CA THR A 186 -18.67 8.46 -3.23
C THR A 186 -19.54 7.97 -2.06
N PRO A 187 -19.12 8.09 -0.78
CA PRO A 187 -17.91 8.74 -0.27
C PRO A 187 -16.79 7.75 0.08
N LEU A 188 -15.99 7.28 -0.89
CA LEU A 188 -14.81 6.43 -0.62
C LEU A 188 -13.50 7.24 -0.70
N PRO A 189 -12.84 7.54 0.43
CA PRO A 189 -11.51 8.13 0.42
C PRO A 189 -10.48 7.18 -0.20
N ILE A 190 -9.70 7.69 -1.15
CA ILE A 190 -8.60 6.97 -1.79
C ILE A 190 -7.31 7.79 -1.69
N ARG A 191 -6.19 7.13 -1.36
CA ARG A 191 -4.85 7.70 -1.42
C ARG A 191 -3.95 6.93 -2.37
N GLN A 192 -3.33 7.65 -3.29
CA GLN A 192 -2.32 7.18 -4.21
C GLN A 192 -0.93 7.52 -3.69
N ILE A 193 -0.07 6.52 -3.50
CA ILE A 193 1.31 6.72 -3.05
C ILE A 193 2.25 6.09 -4.06
N HIS A 194 3.12 6.91 -4.64
CA HIS A 194 4.02 6.56 -5.72
C HIS A 194 5.48 6.77 -5.33
N ALA A 195 6.36 5.95 -5.90
CA ALA A 195 7.79 6.09 -5.74
C ALA A 195 8.38 6.80 -6.98
N ALA A 196 9.11 7.89 -6.79
CA ALA A 196 9.58 8.75 -7.87
C ALA A 196 10.59 8.07 -8.82
N GLN A 197 11.21 6.96 -8.40
CA GLN A 197 12.15 6.16 -9.20
C GLN A 197 11.60 4.75 -9.45
N ASP A 198 10.27 4.62 -9.53
CA ASP A 198 9.62 3.35 -9.84
C ASP A 198 9.78 3.01 -11.33
N VAL A 199 10.75 2.15 -11.64
CA VAL A 199 11.00 1.66 -13.00
C VAL A 199 9.98 0.62 -13.45
N LEU A 200 9.22 0.03 -12.53
CA LEU A 200 8.22 -0.99 -12.86
C LEU A 200 6.86 -0.37 -13.08
N CYS A 201 6.53 0.70 -12.39
CA CYS A 201 5.25 1.39 -12.50
C CYS A 201 5.53 2.89 -12.65
N PRO A 202 5.65 3.39 -13.89
CA PRO A 202 5.82 4.83 -14.13
C PRO A 202 4.73 5.64 -13.44
N LEU A 203 5.04 6.89 -13.10
CA LEU A 203 4.11 7.77 -12.39
C LEU A 203 2.84 7.98 -13.24
N PRO A 204 1.66 7.52 -12.79
CA PRO A 204 0.43 7.70 -13.52
C PRO A 204 -0.16 9.09 -13.27
N ALA A 205 -1.17 9.46 -14.06
CA ALA A 205 -2.05 10.56 -13.68
C ALA A 205 -2.85 10.21 -12.40
N PRO A 206 -3.25 11.19 -11.58
CA PRO A 206 -4.20 10.94 -10.49
C PRO A 206 -5.47 10.25 -11.03
N VAL A 207 -6.04 9.35 -10.25
CA VAL A 207 -7.38 8.82 -10.52
C VAL A 207 -8.37 9.93 -10.26
N GLU A 208 -9.31 10.14 -11.17
CA GLU A 208 -10.34 11.17 -11.02
C GLU A 208 -11.13 10.98 -9.71
N GLY A 209 -11.32 12.06 -8.96
CA GLY A 209 -11.90 12.05 -7.62
C GLY A 209 -10.90 11.84 -6.47
N VAL A 210 -9.65 11.47 -6.75
CA VAL A 210 -8.58 11.50 -5.73
C VAL A 210 -8.17 12.94 -5.46
N ARG A 211 -8.20 13.34 -4.18
CA ARG A 211 -7.82 14.69 -3.76
C ARG A 211 -6.32 14.92 -3.98
N LYS A 212 -5.93 16.18 -4.20
CA LYS A 212 -4.55 16.56 -4.52
C LYS A 212 -3.57 16.14 -3.41
N GLU A 213 -3.96 16.31 -2.16
CA GLU A 213 -3.23 15.94 -0.95
C GLU A 213 -3.10 14.41 -0.77
N ASP A 214 -3.97 13.65 -1.41
CA ASP A 214 -3.99 12.19 -1.40
C ASP A 214 -3.26 11.59 -2.62
N PHE A 215 -2.63 12.43 -3.45
CA PHE A 215 -1.68 12.00 -4.48
C PHE A 215 -0.25 12.29 -4.01
N VAL A 216 0.41 11.28 -3.46
CA VAL A 216 1.69 11.39 -2.77
C VAL A 216 2.80 10.77 -3.60
N VAL A 217 3.90 11.51 -3.81
CA VAL A 217 5.10 11.01 -4.48
C VAL A 217 6.30 11.16 -3.56
N LEU A 218 7.04 10.07 -3.33
CA LEU A 218 8.21 10.04 -2.45
C LEU A 218 9.44 9.45 -3.15
N PRO A 219 10.67 9.80 -2.74
CA PRO A 219 11.88 9.19 -3.29
C PRO A 219 12.00 7.71 -2.92
N GLY A 220 12.19 6.86 -3.92
CA GLY A 220 12.31 5.41 -3.82
C GLY A 220 11.98 4.71 -5.14
N GLY A 221 12.30 3.41 -5.23
CA GLY A 221 11.82 2.52 -6.30
C GLY A 221 10.65 1.64 -5.83
N HIS A 222 10.12 0.78 -6.71
CA HIS A 222 8.91 -0.03 -6.47
C HIS A 222 8.90 -0.76 -5.12
N SER A 223 9.99 -1.45 -4.76
CA SER A 223 10.11 -2.18 -3.49
C SER A 223 10.09 -1.27 -2.25
N SER A 224 10.42 0.02 -2.42
CA SER A 224 10.43 0.99 -1.31
C SER A 224 9.03 1.27 -0.78
N LEU A 225 7.99 1.11 -1.61
CA LEU A 225 6.59 1.33 -1.25
C LEU A 225 6.14 0.49 -0.05
N VAL A 226 6.64 -0.75 0.04
CA VAL A 226 6.28 -1.71 1.10
C VAL A 226 7.37 -1.90 2.15
N VAL A 227 8.61 -1.46 1.87
CA VAL A 227 9.75 -1.63 2.77
C VAL A 227 10.14 -0.35 3.51
N ALA A 228 10.12 0.81 2.87
CA ALA A 228 10.72 2.01 3.43
C ALA A 228 9.76 2.75 4.38
N ARG A 229 10.30 3.27 5.49
CA ARG A 229 9.51 3.93 6.54
C ARG A 229 8.71 5.15 6.03
N PRO A 230 9.23 6.03 5.16
CA PRO A 230 8.48 7.20 4.68
C PRO A 230 7.14 6.85 4.01
N PHE A 231 7.13 5.78 3.19
CA PHE A 231 5.91 5.31 2.54
C PHE A 231 4.90 4.78 3.56
N TYR A 232 5.37 3.99 4.53
CA TYR A 232 4.53 3.52 5.64
C TYR A 232 3.89 4.68 6.42
N LEU A 233 4.63 5.74 6.72
CA LEU A 233 4.07 6.89 7.44
C LEU A 233 2.90 7.51 6.67
N LYS A 234 2.98 7.58 5.34
CA LYS A 234 1.90 8.11 4.51
C LYS A 234 0.68 7.19 4.40
N VAL A 235 0.90 5.87 4.51
CA VAL A 235 -0.19 4.90 4.72
C VAL A 235 -0.84 5.14 6.08
N ARG A 236 -0.04 5.16 7.15
CA ARG A 236 -0.54 5.32 8.52
C ARG A 236 -1.34 6.61 8.72
N GLU A 237 -0.81 7.72 8.23
CA GLU A 237 -1.44 9.03 8.29
C GLU A 237 -2.85 9.01 7.69
N PHE A 238 -3.01 8.33 6.55
CA PHE A 238 -4.31 8.20 5.89
C PHE A 238 -5.28 7.28 6.63
N LEU A 239 -4.76 6.19 7.21
CA LEU A 239 -5.59 5.21 7.92
C LEU A 239 -6.02 5.70 9.30
N ASN A 240 -5.33 6.68 9.90
CA ASN A 240 -5.59 7.21 11.25
C ASN A 240 -5.55 8.76 11.31
N PRO A 241 -6.40 9.49 10.58
CA PRO A 241 -6.33 10.96 10.52
C PRO A 241 -6.63 11.62 11.87
N GLU A 242 -7.49 11.03 12.70
CA GLU A 242 -7.84 11.57 14.02
C GLU A 242 -6.65 11.56 15.00
N VAL A 243 -5.83 10.51 14.93
CA VAL A 243 -4.62 10.39 15.76
C VAL A 243 -3.55 11.40 15.32
N GLU A 244 -3.41 11.65 14.01
CA GLU A 244 -2.47 12.64 13.50
C GLU A 244 -2.96 14.09 13.73
N ALA A 245 -4.28 14.33 13.72
CA ALA A 245 -4.86 15.62 14.11
C ALA A 245 -4.60 15.93 15.61
N ALA A 246 -4.71 14.92 16.48
CA ALA A 246 -4.39 15.07 17.91
C ALA A 246 -2.89 15.30 18.17
N GLN A 247 -2.00 14.75 17.34
CA GLN A 247 -0.54 14.91 17.48
C GLN A 247 0.02 16.19 16.82
N SER A 248 -0.77 16.86 15.97
CA SER A 248 -0.40 18.12 15.30
C SER A 248 -0.90 19.38 16.01
N GLY A 249 -1.65 19.24 17.11
CA GLY A 249 -1.97 20.35 18.03
C GLY A 249 -0.71 20.94 18.67
N PRO A 250 -0.77 22.19 19.20
CA PRO A 250 0.38 22.83 19.83
C PRO A 250 0.90 21.95 20.97
N ARG A 251 2.14 21.47 20.84
CA ARG A 251 2.81 20.76 21.93
C ARG A 251 2.94 21.75 23.09
N SER A 252 2.33 21.44 24.23
CA SER A 252 2.64 22.14 25.47
C SER A 252 4.14 22.02 25.68
N ILE A 253 4.81 23.17 25.78
CA ILE A 253 6.21 23.23 26.18
C ILE A 253 6.23 22.62 27.59
N PRO A 254 6.96 21.52 27.83
CA PRO A 254 7.09 21.02 29.20
C PRO A 254 7.68 22.16 30.04
N PRO A 255 7.18 22.37 31.27
CA PRO A 255 7.72 23.42 32.13
C PRO A 255 9.25 23.27 32.18
N PRO A 256 10.00 24.39 32.14
CA PRO A 256 11.45 24.32 32.25
C PRO A 256 11.80 23.54 33.52
N PHE A 257 12.84 22.71 33.44
CA PHE A 257 13.38 22.01 34.60
C PHE A 257 13.63 23.04 35.71
N PRO A 258 13.32 22.73 36.98
CA PRO A 258 13.61 23.64 38.09
C PRO A 258 15.10 24.01 38.06
N GLU A 259 15.39 25.30 38.19
CA GLU A 259 16.77 25.78 38.25
C GLU A 259 17.48 25.14 39.45
N ALA A 260 18.77 24.86 39.29
CA ALA A 260 19.61 24.17 40.27
C ALA A 260 19.79 24.92 41.61
N SER A 261 19.05 26.01 41.85
CA SER A 261 18.98 26.72 43.12
C SER A 261 17.99 26.11 44.12
N GLU A 262 17.12 25.18 43.73
CA GLU A 262 16.16 24.52 44.64
C GLU A 262 16.63 23.17 45.21
N LEU A 263 17.88 22.75 44.95
CA LEU A 263 18.45 21.48 45.44
C LEU A 263 19.55 21.63 46.50
N VAL A 264 19.75 22.82 47.08
CA VAL A 264 20.59 22.99 48.28
C VAL A 264 19.82 23.84 49.29
N GLY A 265 19.28 23.19 50.31
CA GLY A 265 18.43 23.83 51.31
C GLY A 265 19.17 24.72 52.30
N SER A 266 18.42 25.64 52.91
CA SER A 266 18.50 26.12 54.29
C SER A 266 17.25 26.97 54.56
#